data_AF-A0A7W0M5X5-F1
#
_entry.id   AF-A0A7W0M5X5-F1
#
_cell.length_a   1.000
_cell.length_b   1.000
_cell.length_c   1.000
_cell.angle_alpha   90.00
_cell.angle_beta   90.00
_cell.angle_gamma   90.00
#
_symmetry.space_group_name_H-M   'P 1'
#
loop_
_entity.id
_entity.type
_entity.pdbx_description
1 polymer ?
#
loop_
_entity_poly.entity_id
_entity_poly.type
_entity_poly.pdbx_seq_one_letter_code
_entity_poly.pdbx_strand_id
1 'polypeptide(L)'
;MDWFIGHLIGDYLLQTDWMAVNKKSRALPCLVHVGIYTVAIGVLTWWPWWALLVVAATHFVQDRTHVILWWMRVMRQTGFTKPPFAPWSLIVVDNVWHLVVLYTLDRVVD
;
A
#
# COMPACT_ATOMS: atom_id res chain seq x y z
N MET A 1 16.53 3.00 1.09
CA MET A 1 16.27 1.64 0.56
C MET A 1 15.46 0.80 1.55
N ASP A 2 15.61 1.04 2.85
CA ASP A 2 14.93 0.28 3.90
C ASP A 2 13.40 0.33 3.79
N TRP A 3 12.83 1.50 3.48
CA TRP A 3 11.39 1.65 3.24
C TRP A 3 10.90 0.83 2.03
N PHE A 4 11.72 0.69 0.99
CA PHE A 4 11.36 -0.09 -0.21
C PHE A 4 11.29 -1.58 0.13
N ILE A 5 12.30 -2.08 0.85
CA ILE A 5 12.32 -3.47 1.31
C ILE A 5 11.19 -3.74 2.32
N GLY A 6 10.95 -2.81 3.24
CA GLY A 6 9.85 -2.91 4.21
C GLY A 6 8.48 -2.99 3.55
N HIS A 7 8.25 -2.22 2.49
CA HIS A 7 7.02 -2.30 1.71
C HIS A 7 6.86 -3.68 1.04
N LEU A 8 7.90 -4.19 0.38
CA LEU A 8 7.83 -5.50 -0.27
C LEU A 8 7.57 -6.63 0.75
N ILE A 9 8.22 -6.57 1.92
CA ILE A 9 7.99 -7.53 3.00
C ILE A 9 6.53 -7.43 3.48
N GLY A 10 6.04 -6.23 3.76
CA GLY A 10 4.68 -6.00 4.28
C GLY A 10 3.57 -6.45 3.31
N ASP A 11 3.67 -6.07 2.04
CA ASP A 11 2.59 -6.28 1.06
C ASP A 11 2.63 -7.64 0.36
N TYR A 12 3.80 -8.30 0.27
CA TYR A 12 3.93 -9.57 -0.44
C TYR A 12 4.29 -10.76 0.47
N LEU A 13 5.28 -10.60 1.36
CA LEU A 13 5.73 -11.75 2.16
C LEU A 13 4.84 -11.99 3.38
N LEU A 14 4.36 -10.91 4.01
CA LEU A 14 3.57 -11.00 5.25
C LEU A 14 2.07 -10.87 5.02
N GLN A 15 1.63 -10.44 3.84
CA GLN A 15 0.21 -10.39 3.50
C GLN A 15 -0.31 -11.79 3.17
N THR A 16 -1.32 -12.24 3.91
CA THR A 16 -1.97 -13.53 3.72
C THR A 16 -3.20 -13.40 2.81
N ASP A 17 -3.68 -14.52 2.27
CA ASP A 17 -4.89 -14.57 1.45
C ASP A 17 -6.11 -13.98 2.16
N TRP A 18 -6.23 -14.23 3.48
CA TRP A 18 -7.30 -13.66 4.29
C TRP A 18 -7.26 -12.12 4.27
N MET A 19 -6.08 -11.51 4.38
CA MET A 19 -5.92 -10.07 4.29
C MET A 19 -6.24 -9.58 2.88
N ALA A 20 -5.59 -10.16 1.86
CA ALA A 20 -5.69 -9.70 0.47
C ALA A 20 -7.14 -9.73 -0.06
N VAL A 21 -7.87 -10.82 0.21
CA VAL A 21 -9.25 -10.99 -0.28
C VAL A 21 -10.25 -10.10 0.48
N ASN A 22 -10.01 -9.84 1.78
CA ASN A 22 -11.02 -9.20 2.64
C ASN A 22 -10.75 -7.72 2.96
N LYS A 23 -9.54 -7.18 2.76
CA LYS A 23 -9.18 -5.80 3.17
C LYS A 23 -10.04 -4.72 2.49
N LYS A 24 -10.54 -4.99 1.28
CA LYS A 24 -11.47 -4.12 0.54
C LYS A 24 -12.92 -4.18 1.01
N SER A 25 -13.33 -5.13 1.85
CA SER A 25 -14.74 -5.28 2.29
C SER A 25 -14.91 -5.20 3.81
N ARG A 26 -13.87 -5.55 4.58
CA ARG A 26 -13.92 -5.65 6.04
C ARG A 26 -12.79 -4.83 6.67
N ALA A 27 -13.13 -4.08 7.73
CA ALA A 27 -12.17 -3.23 8.42
C ALA A 27 -11.08 -4.02 9.15
N LEU A 28 -11.44 -5.12 9.83
CA LEU A 28 -10.48 -5.90 10.63
C LEU A 28 -9.31 -6.47 9.81
N PRO A 29 -9.52 -7.18 8.67
CA PRO A 29 -8.41 -7.63 7.83
C PRO A 29 -7.53 -6.50 7.31
N CYS A 30 -8.14 -5.36 6.97
CA CYS A 30 -7.40 -4.17 6.53
C CYS A 30 -6.54 -3.59 7.67
N LEU A 31 -7.09 -3.45 8.88
CA LEU A 31 -6.35 -2.95 10.04
C LEU A 31 -5.20 -3.89 10.45
N VAL A 32 -5.42 -5.21 10.41
CA VAL A 32 -4.35 -6.18 10.68
C VAL A 32 -3.23 -6.06 9.65
N HIS A 33 -3.59 -6.00 8.36
CA HIS A 33 -2.62 -5.82 7.29
C HIS A 33 -1.82 -4.51 7.43
N VAL A 34 -2.51 -3.38 7.62
CA VAL A 34 -1.87 -2.07 7.83
C VAL A 34 -0.96 -2.10 9.06
N GLY A 35 -1.36 -2.78 10.14
CA GLY A 35 -0.52 -2.95 11.33
C GLY A 35 0.77 -3.70 11.03
N ILE A 36 0.68 -4.87 10.37
CA ILE A 36 1.84 -5.67 9.97
C ILE A 36 2.76 -4.90 9.01
N TYR A 37 2.17 -4.23 8.02
CA TYR A 37 2.88 -3.39 7.07
C TYR A 37 3.64 -2.26 7.76
N THR A 38 2.97 -1.53 8.67
CA THR A 38 3.57 -0.41 9.40
C THR A 38 4.70 -0.89 10.32
N VAL A 39 4.56 -2.06 10.93
CA VAL A 39 5.64 -2.68 11.72
C VAL A 39 6.83 -3.05 10.82
N ALA A 40 6.61 -3.63 9.64
CA ALA A 40 7.67 -3.97 8.70
C ALA A 40 8.46 -2.72 8.26
N ILE A 41 7.76 -1.62 7.95
CA ILE A 41 8.38 -0.32 7.64
C ILE A 41 9.14 0.21 8.87
N GLY A 42 8.51 0.25 10.04
CA GLY A 42 9.11 0.84 11.25
C GLY A 42 10.37 0.13 11.72
N VAL A 43 10.41 -1.20 11.66
CA VAL A 43 11.59 -2.00 12.07
C VAL A 43 12.78 -1.77 11.15
N LEU A 44 12.55 -1.56 9.85
CA LEU A 44 13.65 -1.35 8.89
C LEU A 44 14.10 0.10 8.81
N THR A 45 13.16 1.05 8.89
CA THR A 45 13.45 2.48 8.67
C THR A 45 13.84 3.24 9.93
N TRP A 46 13.44 2.74 11.12
CA TRP A 46 13.56 3.48 12.38
C TRP A 46 12.92 4.88 12.36
N TRP A 47 11.94 5.09 11.48
CA TRP A 47 11.25 6.36 11.36
C TRP A 47 10.48 6.74 12.63
N PRO A 48 10.33 8.05 12.92
CA PRO A 48 9.60 8.53 14.08
C PRO A 48 8.11 8.15 14.01
N TRP A 49 7.46 8.09 15.17
CA TRP A 49 6.07 7.63 15.29
C TRP A 49 5.08 8.38 14.40
N TRP A 50 5.29 9.68 14.16
CA TRP A 50 4.42 10.48 13.31
C TRP A 50 4.51 10.07 11.84
N ALA A 51 5.69 9.66 11.37
CA ALA A 51 5.89 9.17 10.01
C ALA A 51 5.19 7.82 9.84
N LEU A 52 5.31 6.92 10.82
CA LEU A 52 4.59 5.65 10.83
C LEU A 52 3.07 5.83 10.87
N LEU A 53 2.57 6.87 11.54
CA LEU A 53 1.15 7.22 11.52
C LEU A 53 0.69 7.65 10.12
N VAL A 54 1.50 8.45 9.40
CA VAL A 54 1.22 8.83 8.01
C VAL A 54 1.19 7.59 7.11
N VAL A 55 2.20 6.72 7.22
CA VAL A 55 2.27 5.44 6.50
C VAL A 55 0.99 4.62 6.73
N ALA A 56 0.62 4.39 7.99
CA ALA A 56 -0.56 3.61 8.34
C ALA A 56 -1.85 4.24 7.77
N ALA A 57 -2.01 5.56 7.89
CA ALA A 57 -3.19 6.26 7.41
C ALA A 57 -3.32 6.18 5.89
N THR A 58 -2.24 6.47 5.15
CA THR A 58 -2.25 6.40 3.68
C THR A 58 -2.48 4.97 3.19
N HIS A 59 -1.84 3.98 3.83
CA HIS A 59 -1.99 2.57 3.47
C HIS A 59 -3.43 2.10 3.67
N PHE A 60 -4.02 2.43 4.83
CA PHE A 60 -5.41 2.11 5.13
C PHE A 60 -6.38 2.75 4.13
N VAL A 61 -6.21 4.03 3.79
CA VAL A 61 -7.08 4.71 2.81
C VAL A 61 -6.97 4.05 1.44
N GLN A 62 -5.76 3.75 0.99
CA GLN A 62 -5.54 3.12 -0.30
C GLN A 62 -6.15 1.72 -0.38
N ASP A 63 -5.96 0.91 0.66
CA ASP A 63 -6.49 -0.44 0.74
C ASP A 63 -7.99 -0.52 0.97
N ARG A 64 -8.57 0.40 1.74
CA ARG A 64 -9.99 0.37 2.07
C ARG A 64 -10.86 0.94 0.96
N THR A 65 -10.33 1.85 0.14
CA THR A 65 -11.11 2.60 -0.85
C THR A 65 -10.86 2.14 -2.29
N HIS A 66 -11.46 2.83 -3.27
CA HIS A 66 -11.24 2.61 -4.69
C HIS A 66 -10.36 3.70 -5.33
N VAL A 67 -9.50 4.36 -4.55
CA VAL A 67 -8.67 5.49 -5.03
C VAL A 67 -7.81 5.13 -6.23
N ILE A 68 -7.23 3.93 -6.27
CA ILE A 68 -6.43 3.47 -7.41
C ILE A 68 -7.27 3.30 -8.68
N LEU A 69 -8.44 2.66 -8.57
CA LEU A 69 -9.37 2.54 -9.70
C LEU A 69 -9.87 3.92 -10.17
N TRP A 70 -10.11 4.84 -9.24
CA TRP A 70 -10.47 6.22 -9.56
C TRP A 70 -9.33 6.93 -10.31
N TRP A 71 -8.11 6.87 -9.80
CA TRP A 71 -6.92 7.44 -10.43
C TRP A 71 -6.72 6.90 -11.85
N MET A 72 -6.76 5.58 -12.01
CA MET A 72 -6.60 4.93 -13.30
C MET A 72 -7.69 5.39 -14.30
N ARG A 73 -8.93 5.63 -13.85
CA ARG A 73 -9.98 6.20 -14.71
C ARG A 73 -9.68 7.65 -15.11
N VAL A 74 -9.21 8.48 -14.18
CA VAL A 74 -8.79 9.87 -14.46
C VAL A 74 -7.70 9.89 -15.53
N MET A 75 -6.73 8.98 -15.43
CA MET A 75 -5.65 8.80 -16.41
C MET A 75 -6.06 8.03 -17.67
N ARG A 76 -7.37 7.76 -17.85
CA ARG A 76 -7.95 7.03 -18.99
C ARG A 76 -7.36 5.61 -19.20
N GLN A 77 -6.87 4.97 -18.14
CA GLN A 77 -6.34 3.61 -18.14
C GLN A 77 -7.44 2.53 -18.02
N THR A 78 -8.63 2.78 -18.59
CA THR A 78 -9.83 1.91 -18.41
C THR A 78 -9.71 0.54 -19.08
N GLY A 79 -8.91 0.42 -20.14
CA GLY A 79 -8.55 -0.88 -20.73
C GLY A 79 -7.52 -1.63 -19.89
N PHE A 80 -6.59 -0.91 -19.24
CA PHE A 80 -5.53 -1.50 -18.45
C PHE A 80 -6.05 -2.13 -17.14
N THR A 81 -7.21 -1.69 -16.64
CA THR A 81 -7.89 -2.30 -15.48
C THR A 81 -8.64 -3.60 -15.81
N LYS A 82 -8.53 -4.14 -17.03
CA LYS A 82 -9.27 -5.33 -17.51
C LYS A 82 -8.30 -6.46 -17.90
N PRO A 83 -8.78 -7.72 -18.02
CA PRO A 83 -7.99 -8.80 -18.62
C PRO A 83 -7.50 -8.41 -20.03
N PRO A 84 -6.28 -8.81 -20.44
CA PRO A 84 -5.37 -9.74 -19.76
C PRO A 84 -4.46 -9.08 -18.71
N PHE A 85 -4.53 -7.76 -18.51
CA PHE A 85 -3.62 -7.04 -17.63
C PHE A 85 -4.02 -7.09 -16.15
N ALA A 86 -5.32 -7.13 -15.88
CA ALA A 86 -5.83 -7.36 -14.53
C ALA A 86 -5.54 -8.80 -14.08
N PRO A 87 -5.19 -9.02 -12.79
CA PRO A 87 -5.16 -8.03 -11.70
C PRO A 87 -3.82 -7.28 -11.59
N TRP A 88 -2.77 -7.71 -12.28
CA TRP A 88 -1.41 -7.21 -12.08
C TRP A 88 -1.26 -5.72 -12.36
N SER A 89 -1.95 -5.17 -13.36
CA SER A 89 -1.96 -3.73 -13.61
C SER A 89 -2.45 -2.92 -12.42
N LEU A 90 -3.49 -3.40 -11.72
CA LEU A 90 -4.03 -2.77 -10.53
C LEU A 90 -3.03 -2.85 -9.38
N ILE A 91 -2.44 -4.03 -9.18
CA ILE A 91 -1.43 -4.28 -8.14
C ILE A 91 -0.22 -3.37 -8.35
N VAL A 92 0.30 -3.28 -9.57
CA VAL A 92 1.48 -2.46 -9.86
C VAL A 92 1.21 -0.97 -9.66
N VAL A 93 0.08 -0.45 -10.15
CA VAL A 93 -0.25 0.97 -9.96
C VAL A 93 -0.48 1.29 -8.48
N ASP A 94 -1.15 0.40 -7.75
CA ASP A 94 -1.33 0.47 -6.30
C ASP A 94 0.02 0.51 -5.56
N ASN A 95 0.93 -0.42 -5.86
CA ASN A 95 2.26 -0.47 -5.24
C ASN A 95 3.09 0.77 -5.56
N VAL A 96 3.06 1.27 -6.79
CA VAL A 96 3.76 2.53 -7.15
C VAL A 96 3.27 3.70 -6.30
N TRP A 97 1.97 3.79 -6.02
CA TRP A 97 1.43 4.83 -5.13
C TRP A 97 1.93 4.70 -3.68
N HIS A 98 2.01 3.47 -3.15
CA HIS A 98 2.63 3.23 -1.84
C HIS A 98 4.10 3.69 -1.84
N LEU A 99 4.87 3.32 -2.86
CA LEU A 99 6.27 3.72 -3.00
C LEU A 99 6.45 5.25 -3.12
N VAL A 100 5.55 5.94 -3.82
CA VAL A 100 5.57 7.42 -3.91
C VAL A 100 5.35 8.06 -2.55
N VAL A 101 4.42 7.55 -1.74
CA VAL A 101 4.21 8.04 -0.38
C VAL A 101 5.46 7.82 0.46
N LEU A 102 6.02 6.61 0.47
CA LEU A 102 7.22 6.29 1.24
C LEU A 102 8.42 7.14 0.82
N TYR A 103 8.65 7.26 -0.49
CA TYR A 103 9.71 8.11 -1.04
C TYR A 103 9.56 9.58 -0.65
N THR A 104 8.32 10.08 -0.62
CA THR A 104 8.05 11.47 -0.22
C THR A 104 8.28 11.66 1.27
N LEU A 105 7.86 10.69 2.08
CA LEU A 105 8.02 10.72 3.53
C LEU A 105 9.49 10.63 3.96
N ASP A 106 10.27 9.79 3.27
CA ASP A 106 11.73 9.68 3.39
C ASP A 106 12.39 11.07 3.29
N ARG A 107 11.95 11.94 2.37
CA ARG A 107 12.52 13.30 2.20
C ARG A 107 12.22 14.30 3.30
N VAL A 108 11.27 14.00 4.18
CA VAL A 108 10.89 14.91 5.28
C VAL A 108 11.23 14.33 6.66
N VAL A 109 11.58 13.05 6.72
CA VAL A 109 12.03 12.36 7.93
C VAL A 109 13.56 12.45 8.07
N ASP A 110 14.28 12.45 6.95
CA ASP A 110 15.72 12.80 6.88
C ASP A 110 15.98 14.28 7.20
#